data_AF-A0A068Y929-F1
#
_entry.id   AF-A0A068Y929-F1
#
_cell.length_a   1.000
_cell.length_b   1.000
_cell.length_c   1.000
_cell.angle_alpha   90.00
_cell.angle_beta   90.00
_cell.angle_gamma   90.00
#
_symmetry.space_group_name_H-M   'P 1'
#
loop_
_entity.id
_entity.type
_entity.pdbx_description
1 polymer ?
#
loop_
_entity_poly.entity_id
_entity_poly.type
_entity_poly.pdbx_seq_one_letter_code
_entity_poly.pdbx_strand_id
1 'polypeptide(L)'
;MTDKFSPSIAVKQHGLSFIPSAPQKWDVDIFISEFQVVVTSFTPETIEFDMISIDCTFANSIRRILVSEVPSFAIDRVYLYQNTSVIADETFCHRLGLVPLNVDPDKMSFCSTDLPDIDDLNGFDPNSHLVFDLSVKAERPSSKGNSDSQPKESFQSFPLYSSSLTWVPLPGQEDAFKNEGASYPAPVSRKVLLNKLGPGDEIMARCLAVKGVGRDHAKFSPVSAAFYKLLPSIEINGVVRGDLARKLQRSFAKGVIDVDPRTQVASVADARLDNGSREHLRHPDLASIVHVFLNPRHFIFTVESIAPGYRPPDMLVKSAIDVMLSKCAHYLTIVEKPGFAASPLSDPNVEIGGGELPGEEAAKTSLNGRAVGLDVAFVSNDLRRATFRFTGEDHTLGAPLRYCILRSEAVKLCGYCQPHPLEDSITFEIQSKDEMAVTILRNGLYCLRACFEHIKRKFKSAMKKAQKQASKSTPD
;
A
#
# COMPACT_ATOMS: atom_id res chain seq x y z
N MET A 1 1.65 39.56 -1.45
CA MET A 1 2.20 38.77 -0.34
C MET A 1 3.15 37.77 -0.94
N THR A 2 4.41 37.86 -0.52
CA THR A 2 5.60 37.43 -1.26
C THR A 2 5.81 35.93 -1.27
N ASP A 3 5.96 35.36 -2.48
CA ASP A 3 6.67 34.11 -2.73
C ASP A 3 8.04 34.16 -2.03
N LYS A 4 8.20 33.38 -0.98
CA LYS A 4 9.50 33.07 -0.39
C LYS A 4 9.59 31.57 -0.24
N PHE A 5 10.62 31.00 -0.85
CA PHE A 5 11.04 29.60 -0.88
C PHE A 5 10.43 28.71 -1.98
N SER A 6 10.65 29.07 -3.25
CA SER A 6 10.82 28.08 -4.31
C SER A 6 12.33 27.83 -4.45
N PRO A 7 12.90 26.72 -3.95
CA PRO A 7 14.29 26.43 -4.23
C PRO A 7 14.43 26.22 -5.75
N SER A 8 15.28 27.02 -6.40
CA SER A 8 15.43 27.07 -7.85
C SER A 8 15.88 25.71 -8.40
N ILE A 9 14.96 24.93 -8.97
CA ILE A 9 15.27 23.61 -9.55
C ILE A 9 16.25 23.84 -10.72
N ALA A 10 17.45 23.29 -10.62
CA ALA A 10 18.46 23.33 -11.67
C ALA A 10 18.35 22.09 -12.56
N VAL A 11 18.42 22.30 -13.87
CA VAL A 11 18.19 21.30 -14.91
C VAL A 11 19.51 20.73 -15.42
N LYS A 12 19.67 19.40 -15.46
CA LYS A 12 20.74 18.74 -16.25
C LYS A 12 20.27 18.47 -17.68
N GLN A 13 21.23 18.33 -18.61
CA GLN A 13 21.01 18.00 -20.04
C GLN A 13 20.11 16.77 -20.33
N HIS A 14 19.82 15.93 -19.34
CA HIS A 14 19.01 14.71 -19.48
C HIS A 14 17.59 14.80 -18.89
N GLY A 15 17.09 16.00 -18.54
CA GLY A 15 15.72 16.17 -18.03
C GLY A 15 15.50 15.69 -16.59
N LEU A 16 16.58 15.37 -15.87
CA LEU A 16 16.55 15.15 -14.43
C LEU A 16 16.71 16.50 -13.73
N SER A 17 15.65 16.93 -13.06
CA SER A 17 15.59 18.05 -12.14
C SER A 17 16.42 17.75 -10.90
N PHE A 18 17.36 18.63 -10.57
CA PHE A 18 18.06 18.63 -9.29
C PHE A 18 17.70 19.90 -8.56
N ILE A 19 17.31 19.80 -7.29
CA ILE A 19 17.24 20.99 -6.44
C ILE A 19 18.69 21.27 -6.00
N PRO A 20 19.32 22.39 -6.41
CA PRO A 20 20.58 22.85 -5.85
C PRO A 20 20.31 23.32 -4.42
N SER A 21 20.19 22.35 -3.53
CA SER A 21 20.29 22.63 -2.12
C SER A 21 21.76 22.96 -1.88
N ALA A 22 22.04 24.19 -1.46
CA ALA A 22 23.12 24.39 -0.49
C ALA A 22 23.00 23.28 0.57
N PRO A 23 24.09 22.73 1.12
CA PRO A 23 24.03 21.64 2.10
C PRO A 23 23.36 22.13 3.38
N GLN A 24 22.02 22.22 3.34
CA GLN A 24 21.21 22.54 4.48
C GLN A 24 21.15 21.25 5.27
N LYS A 25 21.77 21.29 6.44
CA LYS A 25 21.68 20.25 7.45
C LYS A 25 20.21 19.88 7.61
N TRP A 26 19.86 18.66 7.22
CA TRP A 26 18.49 18.19 7.33
C TRP A 26 18.17 18.02 8.82
N ASP A 27 17.09 18.64 9.24
CA ASP A 27 16.56 18.54 10.58
C ASP A 27 15.13 18.00 10.48
N VAL A 28 14.74 17.14 11.42
CA VAL A 28 13.36 16.68 11.56
C VAL A 28 12.43 17.87 11.71
N ASP A 29 12.87 18.93 12.41
CA ASP A 29 12.09 20.14 12.59
C ASP A 29 11.89 20.91 11.27
N ILE A 30 12.91 20.92 10.39
CA ILE A 30 12.79 21.49 9.04
C ILE A 30 11.78 20.68 8.24
N PHE A 31 11.86 19.35 8.25
CA PHE A 31 10.88 18.49 7.58
C PHE A 31 9.45 18.74 8.10
N ILE A 32 9.26 18.82 9.42
CA ILE A 32 7.98 19.10 10.06
C ILE A 32 7.41 20.47 9.62
N SER A 33 8.28 21.45 9.40
CA SER A 33 7.87 22.79 8.95
C SER A 33 7.48 22.84 7.47
N GLU A 34 8.23 22.12 6.61
CA GLU A 34 8.05 22.15 5.15
C GLU A 34 6.99 21.19 4.65
N PHE A 35 6.76 20.07 5.34
CA PHE A 35 5.89 19.01 4.87
C PHE A 35 4.40 19.43 4.86
N GLN A 36 3.76 19.21 3.72
CA GLN A 36 2.37 19.55 3.49
C GLN A 36 1.61 18.41 2.83
N VAL A 37 0.32 18.31 3.15
CA VAL A 37 -0.63 17.39 2.53
C VAL A 37 -1.82 18.18 2.03
N VAL A 38 -2.20 17.98 0.78
CA VAL A 38 -3.37 18.61 0.15
C VAL A 38 -4.24 17.52 -0.45
N VAL A 39 -5.52 17.46 -0.09
CA VAL A 39 -6.45 16.49 -0.69
C VAL A 39 -7.14 17.18 -1.86
N THR A 40 -6.98 16.61 -3.05
CA THR A 40 -7.49 17.16 -4.31
C THR A 40 -8.91 16.67 -4.57
N SER A 41 -9.12 15.36 -4.43
CA SER A 41 -10.41 14.70 -4.69
C SER A 41 -10.63 13.58 -3.68
N PHE A 42 -11.89 13.40 -3.29
CA PHE A 42 -12.30 12.37 -2.34
C PHE A 42 -13.67 11.83 -2.73
N THR A 43 -13.73 10.53 -2.98
CA THR A 43 -14.95 9.76 -3.22
C THR A 43 -14.96 8.54 -2.27
N PRO A 44 -16.08 7.80 -2.15
CA PRO A 44 -16.12 6.60 -1.31
C PRO A 44 -15.09 5.53 -1.71
N GLU A 45 -14.77 5.42 -3.00
CA GLU A 45 -13.89 4.38 -3.55
C GLU A 45 -12.47 4.88 -3.81
N THR A 46 -12.28 6.18 -4.04
CA THR A 46 -11.00 6.74 -4.47
C THR A 46 -10.64 8.02 -3.71
N ILE A 47 -9.36 8.18 -3.41
CA ILE A 47 -8.80 9.43 -2.90
C ILE A 47 -7.59 9.84 -3.74
N GLU A 48 -7.53 11.14 -4.06
CA GLU A 48 -6.35 11.76 -4.66
C GLU A 48 -5.84 12.86 -3.73
N PHE A 49 -4.56 12.77 -3.35
CA PHE A 49 -3.92 13.74 -2.46
C PHE A 49 -2.44 13.92 -2.79
N ASP A 50 -1.94 15.09 -2.44
CA ASP A 50 -0.56 15.49 -2.68
C ASP A 50 0.24 15.43 -1.39
N MET A 51 1.46 14.90 -1.48
CA MET A 51 2.48 14.96 -0.44
C MET A 51 3.62 15.83 -0.95
N ILE A 52 3.80 17.00 -0.32
CA ILE A 52 4.73 18.03 -0.76
C ILE A 52 5.88 18.12 0.25
N SER A 53 7.10 18.30 -0.27
CA SER A 53 8.35 18.40 0.49
C SER A 53 8.80 17.10 1.17
N ILE A 54 8.49 15.95 0.60
CA ILE A 54 8.88 14.62 1.10
C ILE A 54 9.89 13.92 0.18
N ASP A 55 10.68 12.99 0.73
CA ASP A 55 11.57 12.12 -0.06
C ASP A 55 10.82 10.89 -0.60
N CYS A 56 11.30 10.37 -1.74
CA CYS A 56 10.72 9.20 -2.42
C CYS A 56 10.66 7.94 -1.55
N THR A 57 11.57 7.78 -0.59
CA THR A 57 11.62 6.61 0.29
C THR A 57 10.36 6.52 1.16
N PHE A 58 9.93 7.62 1.78
CA PHE A 58 8.70 7.64 2.60
C PHE A 58 7.45 7.42 1.74
N ALA A 59 7.35 8.10 0.60
CA ALA A 59 6.24 7.96 -0.33
C ALA A 59 6.10 6.50 -0.82
N ASN A 60 7.21 5.90 -1.27
CA ASN A 60 7.20 4.51 -1.73
C ASN A 60 6.93 3.52 -0.59
N SER A 61 7.35 3.83 0.65
CA SER A 61 7.03 3.01 1.82
C SER A 61 5.53 2.97 2.08
N ILE A 62 4.85 4.12 2.06
CA ILE A 62 3.39 4.19 2.21
C ILE A 62 2.69 3.39 1.10
N ARG A 63 3.14 3.55 -0.16
CA ARG A 63 2.61 2.81 -1.30
C ARG A 63 2.77 1.29 -1.14
N ARG A 64 3.95 0.82 -0.71
CA ARG A 64 4.22 -0.61 -0.48
C ARG A 64 3.36 -1.19 0.63
N ILE A 65 3.23 -0.46 1.75
CA ILE A 65 2.41 -0.89 2.87
C ILE A 65 0.94 -1.01 2.44
N LEU A 66 0.40 -0.02 1.73
CA LEU A 66 -0.98 -0.03 1.22
C LEU A 66 -1.30 -1.30 0.42
N VAL A 67 -0.36 -1.74 -0.42
CA VAL A 67 -0.55 -2.91 -1.30
C VAL A 67 -0.34 -4.22 -0.56
N SER A 68 0.67 -4.30 0.30
CA SER A 68 1.20 -5.59 0.77
C SER A 68 1.08 -5.82 2.27
N GLU A 69 0.91 -4.81 3.12
CA GLU A 69 0.99 -4.98 4.57
C GLU A 69 -0.24 -4.50 5.34
N VAL A 70 -1.13 -3.72 4.72
CA VAL A 70 -2.42 -3.41 5.34
C VAL A 70 -3.27 -4.69 5.35
N PRO A 71 -3.73 -5.16 6.52
CA PRO A 71 -4.46 -6.42 6.61
C PRO A 71 -5.90 -6.32 6.10
N SER A 72 -6.38 -7.40 5.50
CA SER A 72 -7.76 -7.56 5.04
C SER A 72 -8.25 -9.00 5.21
N PHE A 73 -9.54 -9.22 4.99
CA PHE A 73 -10.17 -10.53 5.05
C PHE A 73 -10.39 -11.11 3.65
N ALA A 74 -10.01 -12.36 3.47
CA ALA A 74 -10.31 -13.13 2.27
C ALA A 74 -10.59 -14.60 2.61
N ILE A 75 -11.28 -15.29 1.71
CA ILE A 75 -11.51 -16.74 1.83
C ILE A 75 -10.18 -17.46 1.60
N ASP A 76 -9.82 -18.35 2.53
CA ASP A 76 -8.58 -19.11 2.47
C ASP A 76 -8.82 -20.61 2.32
N ARG A 77 -9.64 -21.20 3.19
CA ARG A 77 -10.05 -22.61 3.08
C ARG A 77 -11.47 -22.71 2.55
N VAL A 78 -11.68 -23.66 1.65
CA VAL A 78 -13.01 -24.02 1.12
C VAL A 78 -13.20 -25.52 1.32
N TYR A 79 -14.18 -25.89 2.14
CA TYR A 79 -14.64 -27.26 2.32
C TYR A 79 -15.72 -27.52 1.29
N LEU A 80 -15.37 -28.26 0.24
CA LEU A 80 -16.27 -28.57 -0.86
C LEU A 80 -16.93 -29.93 -0.61
N TYR A 81 -18.26 -29.94 -0.50
CA TYR A 81 -19.02 -31.18 -0.31
C TYR A 81 -19.50 -31.75 -1.63
N GLN A 82 -19.93 -30.88 -2.54
CA GLN A 82 -20.43 -31.26 -3.85
C GLN A 82 -20.14 -30.15 -4.86
N ASN A 83 -19.54 -30.52 -5.98
CA ASN A 83 -19.46 -29.69 -7.18
C ASN A 83 -19.74 -30.56 -8.40
N THR A 84 -20.88 -30.33 -9.04
CA THR A 84 -21.26 -31.01 -10.29
C THR A 84 -21.19 -30.08 -11.50
N SER A 85 -20.69 -28.87 -11.29
CA SER A 85 -20.54 -27.89 -12.36
C SER A 85 -19.39 -28.24 -13.31
N VAL A 86 -19.32 -27.53 -14.43
CA VAL A 86 -18.25 -27.69 -15.43
C VAL A 86 -16.90 -27.12 -14.94
N ILE A 87 -16.92 -26.15 -14.01
CA ILE A 87 -15.68 -25.56 -13.48
C ILE A 87 -15.08 -26.53 -12.45
N ALA A 88 -13.81 -26.88 -12.67
CA ALA A 88 -13.04 -27.71 -11.76
C ALA A 88 -12.86 -27.07 -10.37
N ASP A 89 -12.74 -27.91 -9.36
CA ASP A 89 -12.82 -27.53 -7.94
C ASP A 89 -11.77 -26.49 -7.57
N GLU A 90 -10.51 -26.69 -7.98
CA GLU A 90 -9.40 -25.78 -7.66
C GLU A 90 -9.60 -24.40 -8.29
N THR A 91 -10.12 -24.35 -9.52
CA THR A 91 -10.42 -23.10 -10.22
C THR A 91 -11.57 -22.37 -9.54
N PHE A 92 -12.60 -23.10 -9.10
CA PHE A 92 -13.75 -22.53 -8.39
C PHE A 92 -13.35 -21.98 -7.01
N CYS A 93 -12.60 -22.76 -6.23
CA CYS A 93 -12.08 -22.36 -4.92
C CYS A 93 -11.16 -21.13 -5.03
N HIS A 94 -10.29 -21.08 -6.05
CA HIS A 94 -9.45 -19.91 -6.29
C HIS A 94 -10.29 -18.65 -6.58
N ARG A 95 -11.38 -18.78 -7.36
CA ARG A 95 -12.31 -17.65 -7.62
C ARG A 95 -13.01 -17.18 -6.34
N LEU A 96 -13.44 -18.11 -5.48
CA LEU A 96 -14.02 -17.78 -4.17
C LEU A 96 -13.02 -17.00 -3.30
N GLY A 97 -11.75 -17.42 -3.29
CA GLY A 97 -10.67 -16.74 -2.57
C GLY A 97 -10.44 -15.28 -3.00
N LEU A 98 -10.72 -14.95 -4.26
CA LEU A 98 -10.57 -13.60 -4.81
C LEU A 98 -11.81 -12.70 -4.64
N VAL A 99 -12.91 -13.21 -4.05
CA VAL A 99 -14.09 -12.39 -3.78
C VAL A 99 -13.77 -11.47 -2.59
N PRO A 100 -13.80 -10.14 -2.78
CA PRO A 100 -13.52 -9.23 -1.68
C PRO A 100 -14.65 -9.25 -0.67
N LEU A 101 -14.29 -9.35 0.61
CA LEU A 101 -15.22 -9.37 1.73
C LEU A 101 -15.28 -8.00 2.40
N ASN A 102 -16.49 -7.53 2.67
CA ASN A 102 -16.74 -6.30 3.41
C ASN A 102 -16.77 -6.64 4.91
N VAL A 103 -15.58 -6.66 5.52
CA VAL A 103 -15.36 -6.95 6.94
C VAL A 103 -14.38 -5.94 7.50
N ASP A 104 -14.62 -5.46 8.73
CA ASP A 104 -13.65 -4.65 9.46
C ASP A 104 -12.51 -5.53 10.01
N PRO A 105 -11.27 -5.39 9.53
CA PRO A 105 -10.11 -6.13 10.03
C PRO A 105 -9.80 -5.84 11.50
N ASP A 106 -10.20 -4.70 12.05
CA ASP A 106 -9.79 -4.30 13.40
C ASP A 106 -10.59 -5.06 14.49
N LYS A 107 -11.75 -5.64 14.12
CA LYS A 107 -12.62 -6.40 15.02
C LYS A 107 -12.14 -7.83 15.29
N MET A 108 -11.16 -8.31 14.53
CA MET A 108 -10.70 -9.70 14.59
C MET A 108 -9.17 -9.79 14.57
N SER A 109 -8.66 -10.85 15.20
CA SER A 109 -7.23 -11.14 15.28
C SER A 109 -6.74 -11.94 14.08
N PHE A 110 -5.42 -11.96 13.87
CA PHE A 110 -4.79 -12.93 12.97
C PHE A 110 -4.90 -14.34 13.55
N CYS A 111 -4.92 -15.34 12.68
CA CYS A 111 -4.81 -16.73 13.09
C CYS A 111 -3.43 -16.98 13.73
N SER A 112 -3.41 -17.63 14.89
CA SER A 112 -2.18 -18.03 15.59
C SER A 112 -1.79 -19.48 15.31
N THR A 113 -2.73 -20.30 14.83
CA THR A 113 -2.58 -21.72 14.54
C THR A 113 -2.91 -22.01 13.08
N ASP A 114 -2.51 -23.19 12.62
CA ASP A 114 -2.90 -23.69 11.32
C ASP A 114 -4.41 -23.78 11.18
N LEU A 115 -4.88 -23.57 9.96
CA LEU A 115 -6.30 -23.64 9.66
C LEU A 115 -6.77 -25.11 9.74
N PRO A 116 -7.95 -25.35 10.32
CA PRO A 116 -8.49 -26.70 10.44
C PRO A 116 -8.67 -27.37 9.07
N ASP A 117 -8.48 -28.68 9.02
CA ASP A 117 -8.68 -29.49 7.80
C ASP A 117 -10.12 -30.00 7.66
N ILE A 118 -10.91 -29.93 8.73
CA ILE A 118 -12.28 -30.42 8.79
C ILE A 118 -13.23 -29.25 9.02
N ASP A 119 -14.43 -29.35 8.47
CA ASP A 119 -15.51 -28.37 8.49
C ASP A 119 -16.33 -28.36 9.80
N ASP A 120 -15.74 -28.74 10.94
CA ASP A 120 -16.42 -28.72 12.24
C ASP A 120 -16.50 -27.29 12.77
N LEU A 121 -17.72 -26.79 12.91
CA LEU A 121 -17.99 -25.46 13.46
C LEU A 121 -17.40 -25.26 14.86
N ASN A 122 -17.29 -26.32 15.67
CA ASN A 122 -16.69 -26.24 17.00
C ASN A 122 -15.17 -26.08 16.97
N GLY A 123 -14.53 -26.44 15.85
CA GLY A 123 -13.10 -26.27 15.62
C GLY A 123 -12.72 -24.87 15.15
N PHE A 124 -13.68 -24.00 14.85
CA PHE A 124 -13.41 -22.63 14.41
C PHE A 124 -13.33 -21.65 15.58
N ASP A 125 -12.24 -20.90 15.65
CA ASP A 125 -12.08 -19.81 16.62
C ASP A 125 -12.94 -18.58 16.24
N PRO A 126 -13.90 -18.16 17.08
CA PRO A 126 -14.74 -17.00 16.82
C PRO A 126 -13.99 -15.67 16.69
N ASN A 127 -12.76 -15.56 17.18
CA ASN A 127 -11.98 -14.31 17.14
C ASN A 127 -11.16 -14.13 15.86
N SER A 128 -10.86 -15.21 15.15
CA SER A 128 -9.98 -15.20 13.98
C SER A 128 -10.62 -15.75 12.70
N HIS A 129 -11.72 -16.50 12.80
CA HIS A 129 -12.39 -17.15 11.67
C HIS A 129 -13.74 -16.54 11.32
N LEU A 130 -14.02 -16.42 10.02
CA LEU A 130 -15.33 -16.08 9.47
C LEU A 130 -15.83 -17.17 8.54
N VAL A 131 -17.07 -17.63 8.73
CA VAL A 131 -17.63 -18.74 7.96
C VAL A 131 -18.69 -18.24 6.99
N PHE A 132 -18.63 -18.71 5.75
CA PHE A 132 -19.64 -18.45 4.72
C PHE A 132 -20.06 -19.77 4.07
N ASP A 133 -21.36 -20.07 4.10
CA ASP A 133 -21.91 -21.22 3.41
C ASP A 133 -22.39 -20.84 2.01
N LEU A 134 -22.26 -21.79 1.08
CA LEU A 134 -22.72 -21.71 -0.29
C LEU A 134 -23.48 -22.99 -0.61
N SER A 135 -24.79 -22.90 -0.81
CA SER A 135 -25.63 -24.03 -1.22
C SER A 135 -26.58 -23.59 -2.32
N VAL A 136 -26.35 -24.06 -3.53
CA VAL A 136 -27.16 -23.72 -4.70
C VAL A 136 -27.38 -24.95 -5.58
N LYS A 137 -28.64 -25.16 -5.97
CA LYS A 137 -29.07 -26.19 -6.91
C LYS A 137 -29.81 -25.55 -8.08
N ALA A 138 -29.35 -25.81 -9.29
CA ALA A 138 -29.99 -25.35 -10.52
C ALA A 138 -31.12 -26.31 -10.88
N GLU A 139 -32.37 -25.93 -10.63
CA GLU A 139 -33.53 -26.75 -10.96
C GLU A 139 -33.77 -26.80 -12.47
N ARG A 140 -34.22 -27.96 -12.96
CA ARG A 140 -34.70 -28.08 -14.34
C ARG A 140 -36.05 -27.37 -14.45
N PRO A 141 -36.26 -26.50 -15.45
CA PRO A 141 -37.56 -25.87 -15.65
C PRO A 141 -38.61 -26.98 -15.86
N SER A 142 -39.66 -26.97 -15.03
CA SER A 142 -40.76 -27.91 -15.20
C SER A 142 -41.51 -27.59 -16.51
N SER A 143 -41.48 -28.50 -17.49
CA SER A 143 -42.22 -28.33 -18.73
C SER A 143 -43.72 -28.58 -18.49
N LYS A 144 -44.46 -27.54 -18.11
CA LYS A 144 -45.93 -27.52 -18.22
C LYS A 144 -46.32 -26.59 -19.36
N GLY A 145 -46.26 -27.10 -20.58
CA GLY A 145 -46.73 -26.44 -21.80
C GLY A 145 -46.92 -27.47 -22.91
N ASN A 146 -48.09 -27.45 -23.54
CA ASN A 146 -48.59 -28.43 -24.51
C ASN A 146 -47.65 -28.76 -25.68
N SER A 147 -47.89 -29.95 -26.21
CA SER A 147 -47.30 -30.59 -27.40
C SER A 147 -47.09 -29.70 -28.64
N ASP A 148 -46.12 -30.12 -29.45
CA ASP A 148 -45.90 -29.80 -30.87
C ASP A 148 -45.08 -28.55 -31.27
N SER A 149 -43.93 -28.37 -30.64
CA SER A 149 -42.79 -27.77 -31.34
C SER A 149 -41.50 -28.44 -30.89
N GLN A 150 -40.69 -28.92 -31.85
CA GLN A 150 -39.35 -29.45 -31.64
C GLN A 150 -38.61 -28.59 -30.58
N PRO A 151 -38.10 -29.17 -29.49
CA PRO A 151 -37.44 -28.40 -28.46
C PRO A 151 -36.15 -27.86 -29.08
N LYS A 152 -36.11 -26.57 -29.39
CA LYS A 152 -34.83 -25.87 -29.38
C LYS A 152 -34.33 -26.00 -27.95
N GLU A 153 -33.41 -26.93 -27.70
CA GLU A 153 -32.67 -27.02 -26.45
C GLU A 153 -31.96 -25.68 -26.24
N SER A 154 -32.67 -24.72 -25.66
CA SER A 154 -32.04 -23.52 -25.15
C SER A 154 -31.21 -24.00 -23.98
N PHE A 155 -29.89 -24.03 -24.13
CA PHE A 155 -28.94 -24.22 -23.04
C PHE A 155 -29.19 -23.14 -21.98
N GLN A 156 -30.08 -23.43 -21.02
CA GLN A 156 -30.38 -22.52 -19.94
C GLN A 156 -29.25 -22.60 -18.94
N SER A 157 -28.42 -21.55 -18.93
CA SER A 157 -27.33 -21.40 -17.99
C SER A 157 -27.78 -20.55 -16.81
N PHE A 158 -27.56 -21.04 -15.60
CA PHE A 158 -27.89 -20.35 -14.35
C PHE A 158 -26.63 -19.69 -13.78
N PRO A 159 -26.50 -18.36 -13.84
CA PRO A 159 -25.34 -17.68 -13.29
C PRO A 159 -25.36 -17.73 -11.75
N LEU A 160 -24.27 -18.24 -11.18
CA LEU A 160 -24.02 -18.23 -9.74
C LEU A 160 -23.22 -16.98 -9.38
N TYR A 161 -23.78 -16.12 -8.54
CA TYR A 161 -23.16 -14.86 -8.12
C TYR A 161 -22.66 -14.92 -6.67
N SER A 162 -21.79 -13.98 -6.30
CA SER A 162 -21.32 -13.78 -4.93
C SER A 162 -22.45 -13.51 -3.93
N SER A 163 -23.62 -13.06 -4.35
CA SER A 163 -24.80 -12.92 -3.50
C SER A 163 -25.23 -14.22 -2.82
N SER A 164 -24.83 -15.37 -3.36
CA SER A 164 -25.16 -16.69 -2.81
C SER A 164 -24.30 -17.10 -1.62
N LEU A 165 -23.24 -16.35 -1.30
CA LEU A 165 -22.44 -16.57 -0.09
C LEU A 165 -23.20 -16.03 1.12
N THR A 166 -23.59 -16.92 2.03
CA THR A 166 -24.31 -16.58 3.26
C THR A 166 -23.40 -16.70 4.47
N TRP A 167 -23.23 -15.60 5.21
CA TRP A 167 -22.45 -15.62 6.44
C TRP A 167 -23.13 -16.48 7.52
N VAL A 168 -22.35 -17.35 8.15
CA VAL A 168 -22.76 -18.18 9.28
C VAL A 168 -22.00 -17.68 10.52
N PRO A 169 -22.69 -17.02 11.47
CA PRO A 169 -22.03 -16.44 12.63
C PRO A 169 -21.55 -17.53 13.60
N LEU A 170 -20.30 -17.41 14.05
CA LEU A 170 -19.78 -18.20 15.16
C LEU A 170 -20.22 -17.60 16.51
N PRO A 171 -20.15 -18.37 17.62
CA PRO A 171 -20.58 -17.89 18.94
C PRO A 171 -20.00 -16.51 19.30
N GLY A 172 -20.87 -15.55 19.62
CA GLY A 172 -20.50 -14.18 20.00
C GLY A 172 -20.24 -13.21 18.83
N GLN A 173 -20.15 -13.68 17.59
CA GLN A 173 -19.89 -12.80 16.45
C GLN A 173 -21.09 -11.94 16.06
N GLU A 174 -22.32 -12.44 16.20
CA GLU A 174 -23.51 -11.63 15.90
C GLU A 174 -23.48 -10.33 16.70
N ASP A 175 -23.22 -10.39 18.00
CA ASP A 175 -23.17 -9.22 18.88
C ASP A 175 -22.00 -8.28 18.55
N ALA A 176 -20.84 -8.82 18.15
CA ALA A 176 -19.67 -8.03 17.75
C ALA A 176 -19.92 -7.20 16.47
N PHE A 177 -20.74 -7.71 15.55
CA PHE A 177 -21.08 -7.03 14.29
C PHE A 177 -22.38 -6.23 14.32
N LYS A 178 -23.28 -6.50 15.27
CA LYS A 178 -24.62 -5.88 15.36
C LYS A 178 -24.63 -4.42 15.81
N ASN A 179 -23.59 -3.95 16.52
CA ASN A 179 -23.67 -2.72 17.31
C ASN A 179 -23.21 -1.40 16.65
N GLU A 180 -22.78 -1.36 15.39
CA GLU A 180 -22.10 -0.14 14.87
C GLU A 180 -22.48 0.29 13.45
N GLY A 181 -23.78 0.28 13.09
CA GLY A 181 -24.21 0.77 11.76
C GLY A 181 -23.55 0.03 10.58
N ALA A 182 -23.04 -1.16 10.88
CA ALA A 182 -22.07 -1.94 10.15
C ALA A 182 -22.83 -3.08 9.47
N SER A 183 -22.78 -3.17 8.13
CA SER A 183 -23.38 -4.28 7.39
C SER A 183 -22.75 -5.60 7.81
N TYR A 184 -23.55 -6.63 8.13
CA TYR A 184 -23.02 -7.97 8.40
C TYR A 184 -21.95 -8.41 7.38
N PRO A 185 -20.96 -9.22 7.80
CA PRO A 185 -19.96 -9.78 6.92
C PRO A 185 -20.60 -10.32 5.63
N ALA A 186 -20.18 -9.77 4.50
CA ALA A 186 -20.75 -10.11 3.20
C ALA A 186 -19.74 -9.77 2.10
N PRO A 187 -19.86 -10.36 0.89
CA PRO A 187 -19.11 -9.90 -0.27
C PRO A 187 -19.37 -8.42 -0.56
N VAL A 188 -18.32 -7.67 -0.92
CA VAL A 188 -18.43 -6.24 -1.24
C VAL A 188 -19.41 -6.01 -2.39
N SER A 189 -19.25 -6.76 -3.48
CA SER A 189 -20.18 -6.76 -4.60
C SER A 189 -20.97 -8.06 -4.59
N ARG A 190 -22.30 -7.94 -4.72
CA ARG A 190 -23.24 -9.07 -4.84
C ARG A 190 -23.33 -9.64 -6.26
N LYS A 191 -22.66 -9.02 -7.23
CA LYS A 191 -22.80 -9.32 -8.68
C LYS A 191 -21.56 -9.98 -9.27
N VAL A 192 -20.59 -10.38 -8.45
CA VAL A 192 -19.39 -11.08 -8.95
C VAL A 192 -19.84 -12.45 -9.43
N LEU A 193 -19.67 -12.74 -10.71
CA LEU A 193 -19.99 -14.05 -11.27
C LEU A 193 -18.96 -15.08 -10.80
N LEU A 194 -19.42 -16.10 -10.07
CA LEU A 194 -18.57 -17.17 -9.55
C LEU A 194 -18.54 -18.35 -10.53
N ASN A 195 -19.71 -18.80 -10.99
CA ASN A 195 -19.86 -19.96 -11.86
C ASN A 195 -21.11 -19.82 -12.75
N LYS A 196 -21.25 -20.69 -13.73
CA LYS A 196 -22.43 -20.85 -14.58
C LYS A 196 -22.86 -22.30 -14.54
N LEU A 197 -24.02 -22.55 -13.94
CA LEU A 197 -24.56 -23.88 -13.70
C LEU A 197 -25.47 -24.32 -14.85
N GLY A 198 -25.45 -25.61 -15.18
CA GLY A 198 -26.43 -26.26 -16.04
C GLY A 198 -27.65 -26.77 -15.26
N PRO A 199 -28.72 -27.18 -15.96
CA PRO A 199 -29.92 -27.71 -15.31
C PRO A 199 -29.68 -29.07 -14.61
N GLY A 200 -29.74 -29.06 -13.28
CA GLY A 200 -29.47 -30.20 -12.41
C GLY A 200 -28.16 -30.10 -11.64
N ASP A 201 -27.30 -29.14 -11.98
CA ASP A 201 -26.03 -28.93 -11.26
C ASP A 201 -26.30 -28.40 -9.85
N GLU A 202 -25.44 -28.81 -8.94
CA GLU A 202 -25.46 -28.48 -7.52
C GLU A 202 -24.04 -28.15 -7.06
N ILE A 203 -23.93 -27.08 -6.27
CA ILE A 203 -22.73 -26.67 -5.55
C ILE A 203 -23.06 -26.53 -4.08
N MET A 204 -22.32 -27.24 -3.24
CA MET A 204 -22.39 -27.14 -1.79
C MET A 204 -20.97 -27.02 -1.23
N ALA A 205 -20.68 -25.88 -0.58
CA ALA A 205 -19.38 -25.58 0.00
C ALA A 205 -19.51 -24.73 1.26
N ARG A 206 -18.53 -24.87 2.16
CA ARG A 206 -18.30 -23.97 3.29
C ARG A 206 -16.97 -23.28 3.12
N CYS A 207 -16.95 -21.96 3.25
CA CYS A 207 -15.79 -21.12 3.05
C CYS A 207 -15.35 -20.52 4.39
N LEU A 208 -14.07 -20.66 4.72
CA LEU A 208 -13.42 -20.08 5.88
C LEU A 208 -12.60 -18.87 5.43
N ALA A 209 -12.98 -17.69 5.89
CA ALA A 209 -12.27 -16.44 5.67
C ALA A 209 -11.44 -16.07 6.90
N VAL A 210 -10.23 -15.58 6.64
CA VAL A 210 -9.24 -15.25 7.66
C VAL A 210 -8.60 -13.90 7.37
N LYS A 211 -8.00 -13.32 8.40
CA LYS A 211 -7.25 -12.06 8.28
C LYS A 211 -5.84 -12.36 7.76
N GLY A 212 -5.45 -11.72 6.67
CA GLY A 212 -4.14 -11.86 6.06
C GLY A 212 -3.60 -10.52 5.53
N VAL A 213 -2.40 -10.55 4.94
CA VAL A 213 -1.74 -9.38 4.35
C VAL A 213 -1.38 -9.65 2.89
N GLY A 214 -1.41 -8.60 2.05
CA GLY A 214 -1.16 -8.73 0.61
C GLY A 214 0.22 -9.26 0.23
N ARG A 215 1.19 -9.24 1.15
CA ARG A 215 2.54 -9.77 1.00
C ARG A 215 2.56 -11.30 0.92
N ASP A 216 1.61 -11.95 1.59
CA ASP A 216 1.44 -13.41 1.54
C ASP A 216 0.71 -13.81 0.26
N HIS A 217 -0.46 -13.21 0.01
CA HIS A 217 -1.22 -13.43 -1.20
C HIS A 217 -1.95 -12.16 -1.65
N ALA A 218 -1.97 -11.90 -2.96
CA ALA A 218 -2.60 -10.70 -3.54
C ALA A 218 -4.10 -10.55 -3.20
N LYS A 219 -4.78 -11.66 -2.89
CA LYS A 219 -6.20 -11.68 -2.44
C LYS A 219 -6.45 -10.87 -1.16
N PHE A 220 -5.41 -10.69 -0.34
CA PHE A 220 -5.47 -9.89 0.88
C PHE A 220 -5.10 -8.41 0.64
N SER A 221 -4.83 -7.99 -0.59
CA SER A 221 -4.60 -6.57 -0.86
C SER A 221 -5.92 -5.80 -0.72
N PRO A 222 -6.01 -4.78 0.14
CA PRO A 222 -7.26 -4.02 0.33
C PRO A 222 -7.46 -2.93 -0.74
N VAL A 223 -6.44 -2.68 -1.57
CA VAL A 223 -6.45 -1.65 -2.61
C VAL A 223 -6.56 -2.29 -3.99
N SER A 224 -7.39 -1.70 -4.84
CA SER A 224 -7.43 -2.03 -6.27
C SER A 224 -6.19 -1.47 -6.95
N ALA A 225 -5.89 -0.20 -6.65
CA ALA A 225 -4.71 0.49 -7.11
C ALA A 225 -4.20 1.45 -6.03
N ALA A 226 -2.89 1.45 -5.81
CA ALA A 226 -2.21 2.45 -5.00
C ALA A 226 -0.91 2.84 -5.71
N PHE A 227 -0.89 4.04 -6.28
CA PHE A 227 0.26 4.56 -7.01
C PHE A 227 0.44 6.04 -6.75
N TYR A 228 1.61 6.55 -7.14
CA TYR A 228 1.87 7.97 -7.13
C TYR A 228 2.55 8.38 -8.44
N LYS A 229 2.39 9.67 -8.77
CA LYS A 229 3.12 10.34 -9.84
C LYS A 229 3.86 11.52 -9.23
N LEU A 230 4.99 11.90 -9.81
CA LEU A 230 5.64 13.16 -9.46
C LEU A 230 4.91 14.29 -10.18
N LEU A 231 4.75 15.44 -9.53
CA LEU A 231 4.16 16.61 -10.20
C LEU A 231 5.05 17.02 -11.39
N PRO A 232 4.52 17.06 -12.62
CA PRO A 232 5.24 17.61 -13.75
C PRO A 232 5.39 19.12 -13.58
N SER A 233 6.51 19.64 -14.05
CA SER A 233 6.74 21.07 -14.15
C SER A 233 7.29 21.36 -15.53
N ILE A 234 6.68 22.35 -16.18
CA ILE A 234 6.88 22.67 -17.58
C ILE A 234 7.43 24.09 -17.63
N GLU A 235 8.63 24.23 -18.15
CA GLU A 235 9.26 25.53 -18.41
C GLU A 235 9.27 25.79 -19.92
N ILE A 236 8.83 26.99 -20.31
CA ILE A 236 8.87 27.47 -21.69
C ILE A 236 9.95 28.55 -21.76
N ASN A 237 11.07 28.22 -22.40
CA ASN A 237 12.19 29.14 -22.56
C ASN A 237 11.93 30.14 -23.69
N GLY A 238 11.53 31.35 -23.32
CA GLY A 238 11.21 32.41 -24.27
C GLY A 238 9.71 32.47 -24.60
N VAL A 239 9.36 33.27 -25.60
CA VAL A 239 7.95 33.57 -25.90
C VAL A 239 7.51 32.80 -27.13
N VAL A 240 6.62 31.83 -26.94
CA VAL A 240 6.01 31.05 -28.01
C VAL A 240 4.69 31.71 -28.43
N ARG A 241 4.58 32.12 -29.70
CA ARG A 241 3.41 32.85 -30.24
C ARG A 241 2.82 32.21 -31.51
N GLY A 242 1.56 32.53 -31.78
CA GLY A 242 0.90 32.25 -33.05
C GLY A 242 0.73 30.75 -33.32
N ASP A 243 1.10 30.30 -34.53
CA ASP A 243 0.93 28.90 -34.91
C ASP A 243 1.83 27.95 -34.11
N LEU A 244 2.99 28.42 -33.67
CA LEU A 244 3.87 27.65 -32.78
C LEU A 244 3.21 27.44 -31.41
N ALA A 245 2.47 28.43 -30.90
CA ALA A 245 1.70 28.31 -29.65
C ALA A 245 0.56 27.30 -29.79
N ARG A 246 -0.16 27.28 -30.92
CA ARG A 246 -1.19 26.26 -31.19
C ARG A 246 -0.58 24.87 -31.35
N LYS A 247 0.57 24.75 -32.03
CA LYS A 247 1.32 23.49 -32.18
C LYS A 247 1.77 22.98 -30.82
N LEU A 248 2.28 23.86 -29.96
CA LEU A 248 2.62 23.55 -28.58
C LEU A 248 1.40 23.06 -27.80
N GLN A 249 0.28 23.77 -27.84
CA GLN A 249 -0.95 23.36 -27.17
C GLN A 249 -1.44 21.98 -27.60
N ARG A 250 -1.37 21.66 -28.91
CA ARG A 250 -1.74 20.32 -29.43
C ARG A 250 -0.76 19.21 -29.03
N SER A 251 0.45 19.56 -28.63
CA SER A 251 1.48 18.60 -28.19
C SER A 251 1.28 18.16 -26.73
N PHE A 252 0.32 18.74 -26.00
CA PHE A 252 0.02 18.42 -24.62
C PHE A 252 -1.46 18.04 -24.45
N ALA A 253 -1.79 17.42 -23.32
CA ALA A 253 -3.17 17.15 -22.95
C ALA A 253 -3.97 18.45 -22.82
N LYS A 254 -5.29 18.36 -23.06
CA LYS A 254 -6.18 19.51 -22.96
C LYS A 254 -6.14 20.10 -21.55
N GLY A 255 -5.92 21.41 -21.45
CA GLY A 255 -5.84 22.14 -20.17
C GLY A 255 -4.43 22.35 -19.63
N VAL A 256 -3.42 21.67 -20.19
CA VAL A 256 -2.02 21.85 -19.74
C VAL A 256 -1.45 23.18 -20.20
N ILE A 257 -1.59 23.47 -21.50
CA ILE A 257 -1.13 24.72 -22.12
C ILE A 257 -2.35 25.53 -22.53
N ASP A 258 -2.39 26.78 -22.08
CA ASP A 258 -3.36 27.76 -22.55
C ASP A 258 -2.71 28.71 -23.56
N VAL A 259 -3.51 29.21 -24.49
CA VAL A 259 -3.08 30.17 -25.51
C VAL A 259 -4.01 31.36 -25.43
N ASP A 260 -3.48 32.51 -25.01
CA ASP A 260 -4.27 33.72 -24.86
C ASP A 260 -4.88 34.12 -26.23
N PRO A 261 -6.21 34.26 -26.34
CA PRO A 261 -6.87 34.59 -27.61
C PRO A 261 -6.48 35.97 -28.16
N ARG A 262 -6.05 36.92 -27.32
CA ARG A 262 -5.65 38.26 -27.74
C ARG A 262 -4.17 38.31 -28.14
N THR A 263 -3.29 37.86 -27.25
CA THR A 263 -1.83 37.97 -27.48
C THR A 263 -1.26 36.80 -28.28
N GLN A 264 -2.02 35.71 -28.42
CA GLN A 264 -1.60 34.45 -29.07
C GLN A 264 -0.34 33.84 -28.45
N VAL A 265 -0.05 34.15 -27.18
CA VAL A 265 1.08 33.62 -26.41
C VAL A 265 0.66 32.34 -25.70
N ALA A 266 1.50 31.31 -25.76
CA ALA A 266 1.31 30.10 -24.95
C ALA A 266 1.83 30.30 -23.52
N SER A 267 1.08 29.82 -22.53
CA SER A 267 1.47 29.75 -21.13
C SER A 267 1.06 28.40 -20.53
N VAL A 268 1.79 27.95 -19.51
CA VAL A 268 1.43 26.75 -18.76
C VAL A 268 0.27 27.09 -17.83
N ALA A 269 -0.88 26.44 -18.02
CA ALA A 269 -2.07 26.64 -17.18
C ALA A 269 -2.06 25.67 -16.00
N ASP A 270 -2.03 24.36 -16.27
CA ASP A 270 -1.96 23.33 -15.24
C ASP A 270 -1.07 22.16 -15.66
N ALA A 271 0.15 22.13 -15.14
CA ALA A 271 1.10 21.05 -15.42
C ALA A 271 0.67 19.70 -14.81
N ARG A 272 -0.25 19.67 -13.85
CA ARG A 272 -0.77 18.43 -13.23
C ARG A 272 -1.48 17.54 -14.25
N LEU A 273 -2.12 18.14 -15.25
CA LEU A 273 -2.88 17.43 -16.28
C LEU A 273 -1.99 16.77 -17.34
N ASP A 274 -0.68 17.01 -17.32
CA ASP A 274 0.23 16.38 -18.26
C ASP A 274 0.32 14.87 -18.00
N ASN A 275 0.17 14.09 -19.07
CA ASN A 275 0.26 12.64 -19.03
C ASN A 275 1.68 12.13 -19.36
N GLY A 276 2.64 13.04 -19.58
CA GLY A 276 4.02 12.69 -19.89
C GLY A 276 4.20 12.10 -21.29
N SER A 277 3.34 12.45 -22.25
CA SER A 277 3.42 11.95 -23.64
C SER A 277 4.74 12.30 -24.34
N ARG A 278 5.37 13.42 -23.95
CA ARG A 278 6.60 13.96 -24.56
C ARG A 278 6.49 14.26 -26.07
N GLU A 279 5.27 14.46 -26.58
CA GLU A 279 5.04 14.72 -28.01
C GLU A 279 5.78 15.98 -28.50
N HIS A 280 5.92 17.00 -27.64
CA HIS A 280 6.66 18.23 -27.94
C HIS A 280 8.12 17.98 -28.38
N LEU A 281 8.75 16.88 -27.94
CA LEU A 281 10.12 16.53 -28.32
C LEU A 281 10.23 16.04 -29.78
N ARG A 282 9.13 15.63 -30.41
CA ARG A 282 9.12 15.22 -31.82
C ARG A 282 9.19 16.42 -32.77
N HIS A 283 8.96 17.62 -32.25
CA HIS A 283 9.00 18.86 -33.02
C HIS A 283 10.32 19.59 -32.73
N PRO A 284 11.26 19.69 -33.70
CA PRO A 284 12.55 20.34 -33.48
C PRO A 284 12.42 21.78 -32.96
N ASP A 285 11.43 22.52 -33.48
CA ASP A 285 11.13 23.89 -33.09
C ASP A 285 10.68 24.04 -31.62
N LEU A 286 10.13 22.98 -31.02
CA LEU A 286 9.65 22.98 -29.63
C LEU A 286 10.62 22.29 -28.68
N ALA A 287 11.39 21.31 -29.15
CA ALA A 287 12.30 20.52 -28.35
C ALA A 287 13.40 21.36 -27.67
N SER A 288 13.85 22.45 -28.30
CA SER A 288 14.83 23.37 -27.71
C SER A 288 14.22 24.42 -26.78
N ILE A 289 12.90 24.60 -26.82
CA ILE A 289 12.19 25.69 -26.13
C ILE A 289 11.51 25.17 -24.86
N VAL A 290 10.95 23.96 -24.91
CA VAL A 290 10.10 23.43 -23.84
C VAL A 290 10.85 22.37 -23.07
N HIS A 291 10.97 22.57 -21.76
CA HIS A 291 11.56 21.61 -20.85
C HIS A 291 10.51 21.11 -19.87
N VAL A 292 10.29 19.80 -19.88
CA VAL A 292 9.41 19.12 -18.92
C VAL A 292 10.28 18.36 -17.93
N PHE A 293 10.04 18.59 -16.65
CA PHE A 293 10.72 17.94 -15.54
C PHE A 293 9.71 17.45 -14.52
N LEU A 294 10.16 16.57 -13.62
CA LEU A 294 9.34 16.01 -12.55
C LEU A 294 9.86 16.56 -11.22
N ASN A 295 9.00 17.13 -10.38
CA ASN A 295 9.43 17.60 -9.07
C ASN A 295 9.66 16.40 -8.13
N PRO A 296 10.90 16.09 -7.71
CA PRO A 296 11.19 14.91 -6.89
C PRO A 296 10.68 15.01 -5.45
N ARG A 297 10.18 16.20 -5.03
CA ARG A 297 9.63 16.45 -3.69
C ARG A 297 8.11 16.62 -3.67
N HIS A 298 7.43 16.47 -4.80
CA HIS A 298 5.96 16.60 -4.89
C HIS A 298 5.36 15.35 -5.49
N PHE A 299 4.67 14.59 -4.66
CA PHE A 299 4.03 13.33 -5.03
C PHE A 299 2.53 13.51 -5.06
N ILE A 300 1.90 13.08 -6.15
CA ILE A 300 0.45 13.00 -6.32
C ILE A 300 0.08 11.54 -6.12
N PHE A 301 -0.58 11.22 -5.01
CA PHE A 301 -1.05 9.88 -4.67
C PHE A 301 -2.47 9.66 -5.14
N THR A 302 -2.73 8.49 -5.68
CA THR A 302 -4.06 7.96 -5.96
C THR A 302 -4.20 6.61 -5.26
N VAL A 303 -5.23 6.48 -4.44
CA VAL A 303 -5.54 5.24 -3.72
C VAL A 303 -7.00 4.86 -3.97
N GLU A 304 -7.21 3.66 -4.47
CA GLU A 304 -8.50 3.08 -4.79
C GLU A 304 -8.75 1.87 -3.87
N SER A 305 -9.84 1.92 -3.10
CA SER A 305 -10.23 0.85 -2.18
C SER A 305 -11.08 -0.20 -2.89
N ILE A 306 -10.86 -1.49 -2.55
CA ILE A 306 -11.74 -2.58 -3.02
C ILE A 306 -13.02 -2.66 -2.17
N ALA A 307 -12.96 -2.28 -0.89
CA ALA A 307 -14.04 -2.45 0.09
C ALA A 307 -14.40 -1.12 0.77
N PRO A 308 -15.01 -0.16 0.04
CA PRO A 308 -15.25 1.20 0.53
C PRO A 308 -16.18 1.26 1.75
N GLY A 309 -17.02 0.24 1.97
CA GLY A 309 -17.97 0.18 3.09
C GLY A 309 -17.30 0.22 4.47
N TYR A 310 -16.28 -0.62 4.70
CA TYR A 310 -15.51 -0.63 5.96
C TYR A 310 -14.13 -0.03 5.85
N ARG A 311 -13.54 -0.04 4.66
CA ARG A 311 -12.17 0.43 4.41
C ARG A 311 -12.19 1.52 3.34
N PRO A 312 -12.77 2.70 3.61
CA PRO A 312 -12.63 3.81 2.68
C PRO A 312 -11.15 4.19 2.51
N PRO A 313 -10.76 4.79 1.36
CA PRO A 313 -9.36 5.02 1.03
C PRO A 313 -8.57 5.86 2.06
N ASP A 314 -9.22 6.80 2.75
CA ASP A 314 -8.60 7.61 3.79
C ASP A 314 -8.22 6.78 5.03
N MET A 315 -9.07 5.81 5.39
CA MET A 315 -8.78 4.85 6.44
C MET A 315 -7.64 3.91 6.03
N LEU A 316 -7.56 3.49 4.76
CA LEU A 316 -6.43 2.69 4.27
C LEU A 316 -5.10 3.42 4.37
N VAL A 317 -5.05 4.70 3.96
CA VAL A 317 -3.83 5.52 4.10
C VAL A 317 -3.44 5.68 5.57
N LYS A 318 -4.41 5.91 6.46
CA LYS A 318 -4.16 5.96 7.90
C LYS A 318 -3.63 4.64 8.44
N SER A 319 -4.24 3.51 8.08
CA SER A 319 -3.79 2.18 8.50
C SER A 319 -2.39 1.87 7.99
N ALA A 320 -2.03 2.29 6.77
CA ALA A 320 -0.68 2.12 6.25
C ALA A 320 0.37 2.90 7.06
N ILE A 321 0.05 4.13 7.46
CA ILE A 321 0.93 4.89 8.35
C ILE A 321 1.03 4.21 9.73
N ASP A 322 -0.08 3.65 10.23
CA ASP A 322 -0.12 2.97 11.53
C ASP A 322 0.67 1.66 11.56
N VAL A 323 0.71 0.93 10.45
CA VAL A 323 1.59 -0.24 10.27
C VAL A 323 3.06 0.16 10.39
N MET A 324 3.49 1.26 9.73
CA MET A 324 4.87 1.74 9.87
C MET A 324 5.19 2.19 11.30
N LEU A 325 4.26 2.88 11.96
CA LEU A 325 4.44 3.29 13.36
C LEU A 325 4.55 2.09 14.30
N SER A 326 3.75 1.04 14.06
CA SER A 326 3.82 -0.23 14.80
C SER A 326 5.18 -0.90 14.61
N LYS A 327 5.71 -0.96 13.38
CA LYS A 327 7.09 -1.42 13.11
C LYS A 327 8.13 -0.64 13.88
N CYS A 328 8.10 0.69 13.82
CA CYS A 328 9.04 1.51 14.57
C CYS A 328 8.97 1.25 16.08
N ALA A 329 7.77 1.18 16.66
CA ALA A 329 7.57 0.92 18.08
C ALA A 329 8.08 -0.48 18.47
N HIS A 330 7.85 -1.47 17.62
CA HIS A 330 8.31 -2.84 17.81
C HIS A 330 9.85 -2.92 17.86
N TYR A 331 10.54 -2.38 16.86
CA TYR A 331 12.00 -2.43 16.82
C TYR A 331 12.67 -1.53 17.86
N LEU A 332 12.07 -0.40 18.22
CA LEU A 332 12.54 0.40 19.35
C LEU A 332 12.51 -0.41 20.65
N THR A 333 11.44 -1.16 20.89
CA THR A 333 11.33 -2.04 22.07
C THR A 333 12.46 -3.07 22.12
N ILE A 334 12.89 -3.61 20.97
CA ILE A 334 14.01 -4.56 20.91
C ILE A 334 15.35 -3.86 21.19
N VAL A 335 15.60 -2.73 20.54
CA VAL A 335 16.87 -1.98 20.66
C VAL A 335 17.05 -1.38 22.07
N GLU A 336 15.97 -1.09 22.77
CA GLU A 336 16.00 -0.54 24.14
C GLU A 336 16.16 -1.60 25.25
N LYS A 337 16.10 -2.89 24.90
CA LYS A 337 16.36 -3.95 25.87
C LYS A 337 17.78 -3.82 26.42
N PRO A 338 17.97 -3.87 27.76
CA PRO A 338 19.31 -3.84 28.35
C PRO A 338 20.18 -4.95 27.77
N GLY A 339 21.40 -4.61 27.34
CA GLY A 339 22.35 -5.57 26.78
C GLY A 339 22.29 -5.74 25.27
N PHE A 340 21.28 -5.21 24.56
CA PHE A 340 21.22 -5.30 23.11
C PHE A 340 22.41 -4.57 22.45
N ALA A 341 23.25 -5.32 21.72
CA ALA A 341 24.48 -4.82 21.10
C ALA A 341 25.47 -4.12 22.08
N ALA A 342 25.42 -4.45 23.36
CA ALA A 342 26.22 -3.79 24.40
C ALA A 342 27.64 -4.37 24.59
N SER A 343 27.98 -5.45 23.89
CA SER A 343 29.31 -6.07 23.94
C SER A 343 29.70 -6.61 22.56
N PRO A 344 31.00 -6.63 22.22
CA PRO A 344 31.48 -7.30 21.03
C PRO A 344 31.09 -8.79 21.08
N LEU A 345 30.66 -9.35 19.94
CA LEU A 345 30.47 -10.79 19.82
C LEU A 345 31.84 -11.47 19.99
N SER A 346 31.87 -12.66 20.59
CA SER A 346 33.08 -13.36 21.04
C SER A 346 34.10 -13.69 19.93
N ASP A 347 33.75 -13.51 18.65
CA ASP A 347 34.69 -13.67 17.54
C ASP A 347 34.46 -12.61 16.43
N PRO A 348 35.36 -11.61 16.27
CA PRO A 348 35.21 -10.52 15.30
C PRO A 348 35.61 -10.89 13.86
N ASN A 349 36.11 -12.11 13.59
CA ASN A 349 36.58 -12.54 12.27
C ASN A 349 35.71 -13.63 11.61
N VAL A 350 34.61 -14.05 12.24
CA VAL A 350 33.64 -14.93 11.61
C VAL A 350 32.55 -14.05 11.02
N GLU A 351 32.63 -13.77 9.71
CA GLU A 351 31.41 -13.50 8.97
C GLU A 351 30.50 -14.70 9.22
N ILE A 352 29.36 -14.50 9.89
CA ILE A 352 28.33 -15.53 10.03
C ILE A 352 27.71 -15.71 8.64
N GLY A 353 28.46 -16.41 7.78
CA GLY A 353 28.06 -16.81 6.45
C GLY A 353 27.09 -17.96 6.58
N GLY A 354 25.83 -17.72 6.22
CA GLY A 354 24.87 -18.71 5.71
C GLY A 354 24.60 -20.00 6.50
N GLY A 355 25.16 -20.18 7.70
CA GLY A 355 24.96 -21.35 8.56
C GLY A 355 24.12 -20.96 9.77
N GLU A 356 23.17 -21.83 10.13
CA GLU A 356 22.38 -21.72 11.35
C GLU A 356 23.29 -21.41 12.55
N LEU A 357 23.00 -20.30 13.22
CA LEU A 357 23.64 -19.90 14.47
C LEU A 357 23.50 -21.03 15.50
N PRO A 358 24.60 -21.55 16.08
CA PRO A 358 24.50 -22.49 17.18
C PRO A 358 24.17 -21.72 18.47
N GLY A 359 22.93 -21.87 18.94
CA GLY A 359 22.56 -21.54 20.32
C GLY A 359 22.17 -20.09 20.60
N GLU A 360 21.08 -19.63 19.99
CA GLU A 360 20.07 -18.75 20.59
C GLU A 360 18.96 -18.63 19.54
N GLU A 361 17.75 -19.11 19.83
CA GLU A 361 16.58 -18.80 19.03
C GLU A 361 16.47 -17.28 18.99
N ALA A 362 16.90 -16.65 17.89
CA ALA A 362 16.60 -15.26 17.59
C ALA A 362 15.15 -15.02 17.97
N ALA A 363 14.87 -14.02 18.81
CA ALA A 363 13.55 -13.79 19.39
C ALA A 363 12.55 -13.42 18.27
N LYS A 364 12.07 -14.43 17.55
CA LYS A 364 11.07 -14.33 16.49
C LYS A 364 9.79 -13.95 17.19
N THR A 365 9.45 -12.69 17.04
CA THR A 365 8.21 -12.10 17.55
C THR A 365 7.22 -12.01 16.39
N SER A 366 5.93 -11.82 16.68
CA SER A 366 4.93 -11.64 15.64
C SER A 366 4.58 -10.15 15.50
N LEU A 367 4.57 -9.65 14.26
CA LEU A 367 4.14 -8.32 13.91
C LEU A 367 3.22 -8.39 12.69
N ASN A 368 2.00 -7.88 12.83
CA ASN A 368 0.98 -7.90 11.78
C ASN A 368 0.75 -9.31 11.17
N GLY A 369 0.77 -10.34 12.01
CA GLY A 369 0.54 -11.73 11.59
C GLY A 369 1.75 -12.41 10.95
N ARG A 370 2.94 -11.80 10.98
CA ARG A 370 4.17 -12.36 10.43
C ARG A 370 5.28 -12.45 11.47
N ALA A 371 6.12 -13.47 11.36
CA ALA A 371 7.32 -13.59 12.17
C ALA A 371 8.35 -12.53 11.75
N VAL A 372 8.79 -11.73 12.72
CA VAL A 372 9.80 -10.70 12.55
C VAL A 372 10.85 -10.79 13.66
N GLY A 373 12.04 -10.29 13.38
CA GLY A 373 13.15 -10.27 14.34
C GLY A 373 14.17 -9.20 14.01
N LEU A 374 14.98 -8.85 15.01
CA LEU A 374 16.10 -7.94 14.87
C LEU A 374 17.27 -8.49 15.67
N ASP A 375 18.30 -8.90 14.95
CA ASP A 375 19.48 -9.56 15.49
C ASP A 375 20.75 -8.77 15.16
N VAL A 376 21.78 -9.00 15.95
CA VAL A 376 23.09 -8.36 15.76
C VAL A 376 24.02 -9.38 15.11
N ALA A 377 24.34 -9.17 13.83
CA ALA A 377 25.21 -10.07 13.08
C ALA A 377 26.70 -9.81 13.34
N PHE A 378 27.06 -8.56 13.66
CA PHE A 378 28.45 -8.18 13.93
C PHE A 378 28.49 -6.92 14.79
N VAL A 379 29.45 -6.82 15.71
CA VAL A 379 29.80 -5.59 16.42
C VAL A 379 31.32 -5.53 16.55
N SER A 380 31.91 -4.39 16.21
CA SER A 380 33.33 -4.14 16.40
C SER A 380 33.69 -3.93 17.88
N ASN A 381 34.96 -4.14 18.24
CA ASN A 381 35.45 -3.94 19.60
C ASN A 381 35.25 -2.52 20.14
N ASP A 382 35.27 -1.52 19.26
CA ASP A 382 35.02 -0.11 19.60
C ASP A 382 33.52 0.25 19.62
N LEU A 383 32.63 -0.70 19.31
CA LEU A 383 31.16 -0.56 19.21
C LEU A 383 30.69 0.47 18.17
N ARG A 384 31.60 1.00 17.34
CA ARG A 384 31.32 2.05 16.34
C ARG A 384 30.88 1.48 15.00
N ARG A 385 31.13 0.19 14.75
CA ARG A 385 30.66 -0.53 13.57
C ARG A 385 29.81 -1.71 14.02
N ALA A 386 28.59 -1.79 13.49
CA ALA A 386 27.74 -2.94 13.72
C ALA A 386 26.92 -3.28 12.49
N THR A 387 26.62 -4.57 12.37
CA THR A 387 25.76 -5.13 11.34
C THR A 387 24.50 -5.68 12.01
N PHE A 388 23.34 -5.12 11.66
CA PHE A 388 22.04 -5.51 12.20
C PHE A 388 21.24 -6.25 11.14
N ARG A 389 20.65 -7.39 11.47
CA ARG A 389 19.80 -8.17 10.56
C ARG A 389 18.35 -8.04 11.00
N PHE A 390 17.50 -7.50 10.12
CA PHE A 390 16.05 -7.49 10.30
C PHE A 390 15.47 -8.66 9.52
N THR A 391 14.83 -9.59 10.22
CA THR A 391 14.10 -10.71 9.61
C THR A 391 12.61 -10.35 9.47
N GLY A 392 11.98 -10.76 8.36
CA GLY A 392 10.58 -10.43 8.03
C GLY A 392 10.37 -9.05 7.38
N GLU A 393 11.45 -8.26 7.22
CA GLU A 393 11.43 -6.89 6.72
C GLU A 393 12.14 -6.75 5.37
N ASP A 394 11.79 -5.70 4.64
CA ASP A 394 12.29 -5.42 3.30
C ASP A 394 12.58 -3.92 3.09
N HIS A 395 12.75 -3.51 1.83
CA HIS A 395 12.94 -2.11 1.44
C HIS A 395 11.88 -1.14 1.99
N THR A 396 10.69 -1.61 2.37
CA THR A 396 9.59 -0.81 2.94
C THR A 396 10.01 -0.15 4.24
N LEU A 397 10.69 -0.88 5.13
CA LEU A 397 11.31 -0.31 6.34
C LEU A 397 12.73 0.19 6.04
N GLY A 398 13.47 -0.59 5.24
CA GLY A 398 14.91 -0.38 5.04
C GLY A 398 15.26 0.97 4.39
N ALA A 399 14.57 1.35 3.32
CA ALA A 399 14.87 2.58 2.59
C ALA A 399 14.64 3.86 3.41
N PRO A 400 13.47 4.08 4.05
CA PRO A 400 13.26 5.28 4.85
C PRO A 400 14.08 5.28 6.14
N LEU A 401 14.35 4.12 6.76
CA LEU A 401 15.22 4.04 7.94
C LEU A 401 16.66 4.45 7.60
N ARG A 402 17.21 3.94 6.48
CA ARG A 402 18.53 4.37 5.98
C ARG A 402 18.55 5.87 5.70
N TYR A 403 17.48 6.41 5.10
CA TYR A 403 17.36 7.85 4.87
C TYR A 403 17.50 8.62 6.18
N CYS A 404 16.78 8.23 7.24
CA CYS A 404 16.86 8.86 8.55
C CYS A 404 18.26 8.75 9.19
N ILE A 405 18.89 7.57 9.12
CA ILE A 405 20.22 7.34 9.72
C ILE A 405 21.29 8.21 9.05
N LEU A 406 21.32 8.27 7.71
CA LEU A 406 22.34 9.01 6.97
C LEU A 406 22.30 10.53 7.18
N ARG A 407 21.27 11.07 7.82
CA ARG A 407 21.18 12.50 8.13
C ARG A 407 21.91 12.88 9.42
N SER A 408 22.27 11.91 10.26
CA SER A 408 23.07 12.18 11.45
C SER A 408 24.54 12.44 11.07
N GLU A 409 25.12 13.52 11.59
CA GLU A 409 26.54 13.87 11.36
C GLU A 409 27.51 12.87 12.00
N ALA A 410 27.06 12.13 13.02
CA ALA A 410 27.81 11.07 13.68
C ALA A 410 28.02 9.84 12.78
N VAL A 411 27.23 9.71 11.70
CA VAL A 411 27.31 8.57 10.77
C VAL A 411 28.41 8.82 9.75
N LYS A 412 29.31 7.83 9.63
CA LYS A 412 30.31 7.76 8.56
C LYS A 412 29.77 7.00 7.35
N LEU A 413 29.09 5.88 7.61
CA LEU A 413 28.51 5.01 6.60
C LEU A 413 27.22 4.40 7.14
N CYS A 414 26.19 4.34 6.30
CA CYS A 414 25.05 3.45 6.50
C CYS A 414 24.69 2.79 5.17
N GLY A 415 24.97 1.50 5.08
CA GLY A 415 24.53 0.62 4.00
C GLY A 415 23.35 -0.23 4.45
N TYR A 416 22.49 -0.61 3.51
CA TYR A 416 21.63 -1.76 3.72
C TYR A 416 21.59 -2.60 2.45
N CYS A 417 21.44 -3.90 2.63
CA CYS A 417 21.37 -4.87 1.54
C CYS A 417 20.26 -5.88 1.86
N GLN A 418 19.52 -6.29 0.84
CA GLN A 418 18.77 -7.53 0.90
C GLN A 418 19.68 -8.61 0.29
N PRO A 419 20.18 -9.57 1.09
CA PRO A 419 21.19 -10.54 0.62
C PRO A 419 20.72 -11.32 -0.62
N HIS A 420 19.44 -11.71 -0.62
CA HIS A 420 18.80 -12.39 -1.75
C HIS A 420 17.31 -12.04 -1.82
N PRO A 421 16.70 -11.88 -3.01
CA PRO A 421 15.27 -11.57 -3.14
C PRO A 421 14.32 -12.59 -2.52
N LEU A 422 14.74 -13.86 -2.41
CA LEU A 422 13.98 -14.94 -1.77
C LEU A 422 14.18 -15.00 -0.25
N GLU A 423 15.21 -14.32 0.27
CA GLU A 423 15.40 -14.22 1.71
C GLU A 423 14.60 -13.04 2.24
N ASP A 424 13.72 -13.34 3.19
CA ASP A 424 12.91 -12.35 3.90
C ASP A 424 13.71 -11.69 5.03
N SER A 425 14.84 -11.08 4.66
CA SER A 425 15.67 -10.33 5.59
C SER A 425 16.44 -9.20 4.92
N ILE A 426 16.69 -8.14 5.68
CA ILE A 426 17.59 -7.06 5.28
C ILE A 426 18.67 -6.87 6.32
N THR A 427 19.86 -6.52 5.86
CA THR A 427 21.02 -6.29 6.70
C THR A 427 21.41 -4.82 6.63
N PHE A 428 21.55 -4.18 7.79
CA PHE A 428 22.03 -2.81 7.96
C PHE A 428 23.47 -2.83 8.46
N GLU A 429 24.37 -2.18 7.73
CA GLU A 429 25.73 -1.91 8.19
C GLU A 429 25.85 -0.44 8.57
N ILE A 430 26.15 -0.19 9.84
CA ILE A 430 26.29 1.16 10.38
C ILE A 430 27.72 1.34 10.87
N GLN A 431 28.37 2.39 10.40
CA GLN A 431 29.65 2.85 10.90
C GLN A 431 29.53 4.30 11.37
N SER A 432 29.90 4.54 12.63
CA SER A 432 29.93 5.86 13.25
C SER A 432 31.33 6.47 13.25
N LYS A 433 31.40 7.75 13.59
CA LYS A 433 32.66 8.45 13.88
C LYS A 433 33.04 8.30 15.35
N ASP A 434 32.07 8.51 16.24
CA ASP A 434 32.25 8.73 17.67
C ASP A 434 31.20 8.03 18.55
N GLU A 435 29.94 7.91 18.11
CA GLU A 435 28.87 7.26 18.86
C GLU A 435 28.81 5.72 18.69
N MET A 436 28.10 5.01 19.55
CA MET A 436 27.84 3.58 19.34
C MET A 436 26.88 3.35 18.17
N ALA A 437 27.14 2.31 17.35
CA ALA A 437 26.30 2.00 16.19
C ALA A 437 24.83 1.70 16.57
N VAL A 438 24.60 1.08 17.73
CA VAL A 438 23.25 0.83 18.27
C VAL A 438 22.51 2.12 18.64
N THR A 439 23.22 3.13 19.17
CA THR A 439 22.65 4.44 19.47
C THR A 439 22.18 5.13 18.20
N ILE A 440 22.96 5.04 17.12
CA ILE A 440 22.60 5.58 15.81
C ILE A 440 21.37 4.88 15.24
N LEU A 441 21.30 3.55 15.32
CA LEU A 441 20.12 2.79 14.88
C LEU A 441 18.88 3.24 15.65
N ARG A 442 18.97 3.33 16.98
CA ARG A 442 17.89 3.81 17.86
C ARG A 442 17.42 5.21 17.47
N ASN A 443 18.36 6.15 17.30
CA ASN A 443 18.06 7.52 16.91
C ASN A 443 17.41 7.58 15.51
N GLY A 444 17.85 6.73 14.59
CA GLY A 444 17.24 6.55 13.27
C GLY A 444 15.79 6.09 13.33
N LEU A 445 15.49 5.09 14.18
CA LEU A 445 14.12 4.61 14.41
C LEU A 445 13.22 5.67 15.06
N TYR A 446 13.75 6.43 16.03
CA TYR A 446 13.03 7.57 16.62
C TYR A 446 12.70 8.65 15.59
N CYS A 447 13.68 9.01 14.76
CA CYS A 447 13.52 9.95 13.67
C CYS A 447 12.45 9.49 12.66
N LEU A 448 12.51 8.22 12.26
CA LEU A 448 11.54 7.61 11.36
C LEU A 448 10.12 7.65 11.95
N ARG A 449 9.97 7.27 13.22
CA ARG A 449 8.69 7.32 13.95
C ARG A 449 8.13 8.75 13.97
N ALA A 450 8.95 9.73 14.34
CA ALA A 450 8.54 11.15 14.38
C ALA A 450 8.08 11.67 13.01
N CYS A 451 8.76 11.28 11.93
CA CYS A 451 8.36 11.63 10.56
C CYS A 451 6.98 11.06 10.22
N PHE A 452 6.74 9.77 10.46
CA PHE A 452 5.43 9.13 10.18
C PHE A 452 4.30 9.64 11.10
N GLU A 453 4.58 9.95 12.36
CA GLU A 453 3.62 10.60 13.26
C GLU A 453 3.20 11.98 12.73
N HIS A 454 4.16 12.74 12.20
CA HIS A 454 3.88 14.03 11.57
C HIS A 454 3.06 13.88 10.28
N ILE A 455 3.42 12.92 9.42
CA ILE A 455 2.66 12.59 8.21
C ILE A 455 1.20 12.26 8.57
N LYS A 456 0.98 11.39 9.58
CA LYS A 456 -0.36 11.04 10.09
C LYS A 456 -1.15 12.27 10.51
N ARG A 457 -0.54 13.19 11.27
CA ARG A 457 -1.19 14.42 11.75
C ARG A 457 -1.59 15.33 10.59
N LYS A 458 -0.70 15.57 9.63
CA LYS A 458 -0.96 16.42 8.46
C LYS A 458 -2.04 15.82 7.56
N PHE A 459 -1.99 14.52 7.30
CA PHE A 459 -3.01 13.81 6.53
C PHE A 459 -4.40 13.93 7.19
N LYS A 460 -4.50 13.65 8.50
CA LYS A 460 -5.76 13.83 9.25
C LYS A 460 -6.28 15.28 9.19
N SER A 461 -5.39 16.27 9.27
CA SER A 461 -5.77 17.68 9.16
C SER A 461 -6.29 18.02 7.76
N ALA A 462 -5.62 17.54 6.71
CA ALA A 462 -6.03 17.74 5.32
C ALA A 462 -7.39 17.09 5.03
N MET A 463 -7.61 15.86 5.49
CA MET A 463 -8.89 15.15 5.37
C MET A 463 -10.04 15.91 6.03
N LYS A 464 -9.84 16.40 7.26
CA LYS A 464 -10.86 17.21 7.96
C LYS A 464 -11.18 18.51 7.21
N LYS A 465 -10.20 19.12 6.54
CA LYS A 465 -10.42 20.32 5.71
C LYS A 465 -11.23 19.97 4.47
N ALA A 466 -10.88 18.89 3.77
CA ALA A 466 -11.58 18.43 2.57
C ALA A 466 -13.05 18.06 2.86
N GLN A 467 -13.30 17.31 3.95
CA GLN A 467 -14.66 16.96 4.38
C GLN A 467 -15.52 18.21 4.68
N LYS A 468 -14.95 19.23 5.34
CA LYS A 468 -15.62 20.51 5.60
C LYS A 468 -15.88 21.34 4.34
N GLN A 469 -15.05 21.19 3.31
CA GLN A 469 -15.26 21.86 2.03
C GLN A 469 -16.37 21.14 1.24
N ALA A 470 -16.34 19.81 1.22
CA ALA A 470 -17.38 18.98 0.60
C ALA A 470 -18.77 19.24 1.22
N SER A 471 -18.87 19.35 2.55
CA SER A 471 -20.14 19.66 3.22
C SER A 471 -20.67 21.07 2.94
N LYS A 472 -19.83 22.00 2.47
CA LYS A 472 -20.23 23.36 2.10
C LYS A 472 -20.61 23.49 0.63
N SER A 473 -20.14 22.58 -0.22
CA SER A 473 -20.40 22.58 -1.66
C SER A 473 -21.67 21.84 -2.07
N THR A 474 -22.29 21.07 -1.17
CA THR A 474 -23.62 20.48 -1.38
C THR A 474 -24.68 21.52 -1.01
N PRO A 475 -25.40 22.14 -1.96
CA PRO A 475 -26.57 22.95 -1.64
C PRO A 475 -27.71 22.01 -1.22
N ASP A 476 -28.48 22.43 -0.22
CA ASP A 476 -29.74 21.79 0.20
C ASP A 476 -30.75 21.64 -0.95
#